data_AF-A0A6V7JFD8-F1
#
_entry.id   AF-A0A6V7JFD8-F1
#
_cell.length_a   1.000
_cell.length_b   1.000
_cell.length_c   1.000
_cell.angle_alpha   90.00
_cell.angle_beta   90.00
_cell.angle_gamma   90.00
#
_symmetry.space_group_name_H-M   'P 1'
#
loop_
_entity.id
_entity.type
_entity.pdbx_description
1 polymer ?
#
loop_
_entity_poly.entity_id
_entity_poly.type
_entity_poly.pdbx_seq_one_letter_code
_entity_poly.pdbx_strand_id
1 'polypeptide(L)' 'AIRNDPKVNWICNAVHKHRELRGKTSSGRSSRGLGKGHRYSQTIGGSRKAAWLRRNSLSLRRKR' A
#
# COMPACT_ATOMS: atom_id res chain seq x y z
N ALA A 1 -13.21 -26.64 3.56
CA ALA A 1 -13.84 -25.49 4.26
C ALA A 1 -13.29 -24.15 3.74
N ILE A 2 -12.12 -23.66 4.19
CA ILE A 2 -11.64 -22.29 3.89
C ILE A 2 -11.41 -22.00 2.39
N ARG A 3 -10.83 -22.94 1.63
CA ARG A 3 -10.58 -22.72 0.19
C ARG A 3 -11.86 -22.67 -0.66
N ASN A 4 -12.92 -23.31 -0.20
CA ASN A 4 -14.18 -23.42 -0.94
C ASN A 4 -15.16 -22.30 -0.59
N ASP A 5 -14.98 -21.61 0.55
CA ASP A 5 -15.84 -20.50 0.98
C ASP A 5 -15.43 -19.19 0.26
N PRO A 6 -16.29 -18.63 -0.61
CA PRO A 6 -15.97 -17.41 -1.36
C PRO A 6 -15.81 -16.16 -0.49
N LYS A 7 -16.26 -16.15 0.78
CA LYS A 7 -16.10 -14.99 1.68
C LYS A 7 -14.67 -14.85 2.22
N VAL A 8 -13.97 -15.97 2.40
CA VAL A 8 -12.66 -16.01 3.07
C VAL A 8 -11.53 -16.53 2.21
N ASN A 9 -11.82 -17.25 1.12
CA ASN A 9 -10.81 -17.89 0.27
C ASN A 9 -9.75 -16.93 -0.30
N TRP A 10 -10.01 -15.61 -0.32
CA TRP A 10 -9.02 -14.59 -0.70
C TRP A 10 -7.72 -14.72 0.09
N ILE A 11 -7.76 -15.11 1.37
CA ILE A 11 -6.57 -15.25 2.23
C ILE A 11 -5.62 -16.35 1.74
N CYS A 12 -6.13 -17.32 0.96
CA CYS A 12 -5.34 -18.43 0.47
C CYS A 12 -4.40 -18.04 -0.69
N ASN A 13 -4.60 -16.88 -1.34
CA ASN A 13 -3.70 -16.45 -2.41
C ASN A 13 -2.31 -16.12 -1.87
N ALA A 14 -1.26 -16.46 -2.64
CA ALA A 14 0.13 -16.29 -2.22
C ALA A 14 0.48 -14.84 -1.80
N VAL A 15 -0.17 -13.84 -2.39
CA VAL A 15 0.04 -12.41 -2.08
C VAL A 15 -0.34 -12.03 -0.65
N HIS A 16 -1.10 -12.88 0.06
CA HIS A 16 -1.52 -12.69 1.45
C HIS A 16 -0.67 -13.43 2.49
N LYS A 17 0.40 -14.12 2.06
CA LYS A 17 1.42 -14.62 2.99
C LYS A 17 2.12 -13.45 3.69
N HIS A 18 2.47 -13.59 4.95
CA HIS A 18 3.19 -12.59 5.73
C HIS A 18 2.61 -11.17 5.67
N ARG A 19 1.30 -11.02 5.91
CA ARG A 19 0.64 -9.70 5.95
C ARG A 19 1.06 -8.89 7.17
N GLU A 20 1.39 -9.58 8.26
CA GLU A 20 1.93 -9.05 9.52
C GLU A 20 3.27 -8.34 9.29
N LEU A 21 4.22 -8.99 8.62
CA LEU A 21 5.54 -8.41 8.33
C LEU A 21 5.47 -7.21 7.38
N ARG A 22 4.45 -7.18 6.50
CA ARG A 22 4.31 -6.13 5.47
C ARG A 22 3.36 -5.00 5.87
N GLY A 23 2.84 -5.00 7.10
CA GLY A 23 1.91 -3.98 7.58
C GLY A 23 0.60 -3.93 6.76
N LYS A 24 0.07 -5.09 6.38
CA LYS A 24 -1.21 -5.24 5.65
C LYS A 24 -2.37 -5.66 6.55
N THR A 25 -2.12 -5.96 7.82
CA THR A 25 -3.14 -6.12 8.86
C THR A 25 -3.76 -4.77 9.24
N SER A 26 -4.88 -4.75 9.97
CA SER A 26 -5.53 -3.49 10.39
C SER A 26 -4.59 -2.62 11.24
N SER A 27 -3.96 -3.21 12.26
CA SER A 27 -2.97 -2.53 13.10
C SER A 27 -1.77 -2.03 12.29
N GLY A 28 -1.17 -2.90 11.47
CA GLY A 28 -0.04 -2.52 10.62
C GLY A 28 -0.37 -1.41 9.62
N ARG A 29 -1.58 -1.40 9.07
CA ARG A 29 -2.04 -0.36 8.13
C ARG A 29 -2.20 1.00 8.83
N SER A 30 -2.64 1.02 10.09
CA SER A 30 -2.80 2.24 10.88
C SER A 30 -1.46 2.93 11.13
N SER A 31 -0.43 2.15 11.49
CA SER A 31 0.95 2.64 11.66
C SER A 31 1.55 3.23 10.37
N ARG A 32 1.13 2.75 9.19
CA ARG A 32 1.60 3.27 7.89
C ARG A 32 1.12 4.69 7.56
N GLY A 33 0.18 5.26 8.31
CA GLY A 33 -0.31 6.63 8.11
C GLY A 33 -0.97 6.85 6.74
N LEU A 34 -1.76 5.88 6.26
CA LEU A 34 -2.53 5.99 5.02
C LEU A 34 -3.90 6.62 5.31
N GLY A 35 -4.36 7.48 4.41
CA GLY A 35 -5.67 8.11 4.53
C GLY A 35 -5.98 9.03 3.34
N LYS A 36 -7.06 9.80 3.47
CA LYS A 36 -7.53 10.77 2.47
C LYS A 36 -7.52 12.18 3.06
N GLY A 37 -7.24 13.19 2.22
CA GLY A 37 -7.23 14.60 2.60
C GLY A 37 -5.84 15.14 2.95
N HIS A 38 -5.79 16.43 3.28
CA HIS A 38 -4.55 17.20 3.41
C HIS A 38 -3.59 16.65 4.49
N ARG A 39 -4.13 16.01 5.55
CA ARG A 39 -3.35 15.38 6.62
C ARG A 39 -2.51 14.18 6.17
N TYR A 40 -2.79 13.61 4.99
CA TYR A 40 -2.12 12.40 4.48
C TYR A 40 -1.24 12.67 3.25
N SER A 41 -0.81 13.93 3.08
CA SER A 41 0.06 14.34 1.96
C SER A 41 1.37 13.54 1.86
N GLN A 42 1.86 13.04 3.00
CA GLN A 42 3.09 12.26 3.06
C GLN A 42 2.98 10.84 2.52
N THR A 43 1.78 10.33 2.26
CA THR A 43 1.57 8.95 1.77
C THR A 43 0.80 8.87 0.44
N ILE A 44 0.60 10.02 -0.24
CA ILE A 44 -0.01 10.09 -1.57
C ILE A 44 0.82 9.25 -2.56
N GLY A 45 0.22 8.22 -3.13
CA GLY A 45 0.90 7.21 -3.97
C GLY A 45 1.12 5.86 -3.28
N GLY A 46 0.55 5.66 -2.08
CA GLY A 46 0.43 4.34 -1.43
C GLY A 46 1.43 4.05 -0.31
N SER A 47 2.51 4.83 -0.22
CA SER A 47 3.47 4.78 0.90
C SER A 47 4.27 6.08 1.00
N ARG A 48 4.91 6.30 2.14
CA ARG A 48 5.81 7.45 2.34
C ARG A 48 6.99 7.45 1.37
N LYS A 49 7.60 6.29 1.13
CA LYS A 49 8.72 6.14 0.19
C LYS A 49 8.28 6.40 -1.25
N ALA A 50 7.10 5.91 -1.66
CA ALA A 50 6.55 6.20 -2.98
C ALA A 50 6.29 7.70 -3.18
N ALA A 51 5.74 8.39 -2.18
CA ALA A 51 5.53 9.83 -2.22
C ALA A 51 6.85 10.61 -2.31
N TRP A 52 7.88 10.19 -1.56
CA TRP A 52 9.21 10.79 -1.63
C TRP A 52 9.87 10.57 -3.00
N LEU A 53 9.87 9.34 -3.52
CA LEU A 53 10.44 9.03 -4.84
C LEU A 53 9.82 9.92 -5.92
N ARG A 54 8.49 10.01 -5.99
CA ARG A 54 7.80 10.86 -6.98
C ARG A 54 8.24 12.33 -6.91
N ARG A 55 8.46 12.88 -5.70
CA ARG A 55 8.85 14.29 -5.52
C ARG A 55 10.32 14.55 -5.85
N ASN A 56 11.16 13.53 -5.79
CA ASN A 56 12.61 13.67 -5.99
C ASN A 56 13.07 13.12 -7.35
N SER A 57 12.17 12.52 -8.13
CA SER A 57 12.45 12.12 -9.51
C SER A 57 12.13 13.26 -10.49
N LEU A 58 13.14 13.69 -11.25
CA LEU A 58 12.96 14.66 -12.33
C LEU A 58 12.30 14.01 -13.55
N SER A 59 11.21 14.60 -14.04
CA SER A 59 10.60 14.17 -15.30
C SER A 59 11.24 14.91 -16.48
N LEU A 60 12.04 14.20 -17.28
CA LEU A 60 12.67 14.72 -18.49
C LEU A 60 11.91 14.21 -19.72
N ARG A 61 11.07 15.07 -20.33
CA ARG A 61 10.38 14.76 -21.58
C ARG A 61 11.33 14.86 -22.78
N ARG A 62 11.08 14.05 -23.82
CA ARG A 62 11.89 14.04 -25.06
C ARG A 62 11.92 15.41 -25.75
N LYS A 63 10.78 16.10 -25.80
CA LYS A 63 10.66 17.50 -26.20
C LYS A 63 10.17 18.26 -24.96
N ARG A 64 10.89 19.31 -24.57
CA ARG A 64 10.53 20.11 -23.38
C ARG A 64 9.36 21.02 -23.69
#